data_AF-A0A0G1B3M5-F1
#
_entry.id   AF-A0A0G1B3M5-F1
#
_cell.length_a   1.000
_cell.length_b   1.000
_cell.length_c   1.000
_cell.angle_alpha   90.00
_cell.angle_beta   90.00
_cell.angle_gamma   90.00
#
_symmetry.space_group_name_H-M   'P 1'
#
loop_
_entity.id
_entity.type
_entity.pdbx_description
1 polymer ?
#
loop_
_entity_poly.entity_id
_entity_poly.type
_entity_poly.pdbx_seq_one_letter_code
_entity_poly.pdbx_strand_id
1 'polypeptide(L)'
;MYKRRLEDEVLAKIDYEKNLPKFFNLLTPRQLAAVALVADGVSQIGVAEALGVAGQTIQRRIEYARTKAIMVFGEEALDGRSNPRDKYQKQERR
;
A
#
# COMPACT_ATOMS: atom_id res chain seq x y z
N MET A 1 20.87 8.72 -16.01
CA MET A 1 20.34 9.67 -15.01
C MET A 1 18.88 10.11 -15.25
N TYR A 2 18.11 9.47 -16.15
CA TYR A 2 16.73 9.89 -16.48
C TYR A 2 15.62 9.27 -15.61
N LYS A 3 15.78 8.03 -15.13
CA LYS A 3 14.73 7.33 -14.36
C LYS A 3 14.40 7.96 -13.01
N ARG A 4 15.41 8.40 -12.27
CA ARG A 4 15.22 8.91 -10.89
C ARG A 4 14.40 10.21 -10.86
N ARG A 5 14.57 11.08 -11.87
CA ARG A 5 13.82 12.35 -11.99
C ARG A 5 12.33 12.13 -12.33
N LEU A 6 12.02 11.13 -13.15
CA LEU A 6 10.64 10.72 -13.45
C LEU A 6 9.94 10.10 -12.23
N GLU A 7 10.63 9.23 -11.50
CA GLU A 7 10.11 8.66 -10.25
C GLU A 7 9.83 9.75 -9.21
N ASP A 8 10.72 10.73 -9.06
CA ASP A 8 10.54 11.83 -8.11
C ASP A 8 9.42 12.80 -8.55
N GLU A 9 9.24 13.07 -9.84
CA GLU A 9 8.12 13.88 -10.37
C GLU A 9 6.76 13.17 -10.25
N VAL A 10 6.71 11.86 -10.48
CA VAL A 10 5.49 11.05 -10.31
C VAL A 10 5.10 10.98 -8.84
N LEU A 11 6.06 10.68 -7.96
CA LEU A 11 5.82 10.65 -6.52
C LEU A 11 5.49 12.03 -5.95
N ALA A 12 5.97 13.12 -6.55
CA ALA A 12 5.57 14.48 -6.19
C ALA A 12 4.14 14.84 -6.63
N LYS A 13 3.60 14.18 -7.66
CA LYS A 13 2.20 14.33 -8.08
C LYS A 13 1.23 13.51 -7.23
N ILE A 14 1.68 12.36 -6.73
CA ILE A 14 0.90 11.54 -5.79
C ILE A 14 1.11 12.11 -4.39
N ASP A 15 0.25 13.03 -3.98
CA ASP A 15 0.23 13.52 -2.61
C ASP A 15 -0.28 12.41 -1.68
N TYR A 16 0.61 11.50 -1.30
CA TYR A 16 0.30 10.31 -0.52
C TYR A 16 -0.34 10.66 0.82
N GLU A 17 0.18 11.69 1.50
CA GLU A 17 -0.33 12.12 2.81
C GLU A 17 -1.77 12.65 2.71
N LYS A 18 -2.10 13.44 1.68
CA LYS A 18 -3.48 13.92 1.48
C LYS A 18 -4.46 12.82 1.05
N ASN A 19 -3.97 11.78 0.39
CA ASN A 19 -4.82 10.73 -0.19
C ASN A 19 -4.94 9.47 0.69
N LEU A 20 -4.03 9.28 1.67
CA LEU A 20 -4.11 8.21 2.67
C LEU A 20 -5.45 8.16 3.42
N PRO A 21 -5.99 9.27 3.95
CA PRO A 21 -7.30 9.25 4.60
C PRO A 21 -8.43 8.78 3.67
N LYS A 22 -8.41 9.20 2.40
CA LYS A 22 -9.39 8.78 1.40
C LYS A 22 -9.30 7.28 1.14
N PHE A 23 -8.08 6.76 1.01
CA PHE A 23 -7.85 5.33 0.84
C PHE A 23 -8.36 4.51 2.04
N PHE A 24 -8.02 4.92 3.26
CA PHE A 24 -8.47 4.21 4.47
C PHE A 24 -9.99 4.23 4.64
N ASN A 25 -10.66 5.33 4.28
CA ASN A 25 -12.13 5.42 4.30
C ASN A 25 -12.82 4.49 3.29
N LEU A 26 -12.11 4.00 2.27
CA LEU A 26 -12.66 3.05 1.29
C LEU A 26 -12.55 1.59 1.76
N LEU A 27 -11.87 1.32 2.87
CA LEU A 27 -11.67 -0.03 3.40
C LEU A 27 -12.49 -0.23 4.68
N THR A 28 -13.10 -1.40 4.79
CA THR A 28 -13.65 -1.85 6.07
C THR A 28 -12.51 -2.12 7.07
N PRO A 29 -12.77 -2.09 8.39
CA PRO A 29 -11.76 -2.37 9.40
C PRO A 29 -11.03 -3.72 9.19
N ARG A 30 -11.75 -4.74 8.70
CA ARG A 30 -11.17 -6.07 8.42
C ARG A 30 -10.29 -6.11 7.17
N GLN A 31 -10.59 -5.30 6.16
CA GLN A 31 -9.74 -5.16 4.97
C GLN A 31 -8.48 -4.36 5.33
N LEU A 32 -8.65 -3.28 6.10
CA LEU A 32 -7.54 -2.47 6.58
C LEU A 32 -6.56 -3.31 7.42
N ALA A 33 -7.06 -4.12 8.35
CA ALA A 33 -6.23 -5.01 9.17
C ALA A 33 -5.42 -6.00 8.32
N ALA A 34 -6.05 -6.60 7.29
CA ALA A 34 -5.35 -7.51 6.39
C ALA A 34 -4.23 -6.80 5.60
N VAL A 35 -4.49 -5.59 5.09
CA VAL A 35 -3.50 -4.79 4.35
C VAL A 35 -2.35 -4.34 5.25
N ALA A 36 -2.65 -3.90 6.47
CA ALA A 36 -1.64 -3.47 7.44
C ALA A 36 -0.66 -4.60 7.77
N LEU A 37 -1.17 -5.80 8.09
CA LEU A 37 -0.33 -6.95 8.40
C LEU A 37 0.55 -7.37 7.21
N VAL A 38 0.01 -7.34 5.98
CA VAL A 38 0.81 -7.61 4.77
C VAL A 38 1.88 -6.53 4.57
N ALA A 39 1.55 -5.25 4.81
CA ALA A 39 2.51 -4.15 4.72
C ALA A 39 3.63 -4.26 5.78
N ASP A 40 3.35 -4.89 6.92
CA ASP A 40 4.34 -5.22 7.95
C ASP A 40 5.13 -6.52 7.63
N GLY A 41 4.92 -7.10 6.45
CA GLY A 41 5.67 -8.27 5.97
C GLY A 41 5.10 -9.62 6.39
N VAL A 42 3.91 -9.66 7.01
CA VAL A 42 3.25 -10.92 7.35
C VAL A 42 2.76 -11.59 6.06
N SER A 43 3.05 -12.89 5.91
CA SER A 43 2.58 -13.66 4.75
C SER A 43 1.05 -13.73 4.72
N GLN A 44 0.45 -13.87 3.54
CA GLN A 44 -1.01 -13.96 3.44
C GLN A 44 -1.59 -15.14 4.24
N ILE A 45 -0.82 -16.23 4.36
CA ILE A 45 -1.17 -17.39 5.20
C ILE A 45 -1.17 -16.98 6.67
N GLY A 46 -0.12 -16.32 7.16
CA GLY A 46 -0.06 -15.84 8.53
C GLY A 46 -1.15 -14.80 8.85
N VAL A 47 -1.52 -13.95 7.89
CA VAL A 47 -2.65 -13.03 8.03
C VAL A 47 -3.98 -13.77 8.13
N ALA A 48 -4.16 -14.84 7.36
CA ALA A 48 -5.36 -15.67 7.40
C ALA A 48 -5.53 -16.33 8.77
N GLU A 49 -4.44 -16.89 9.31
CA GLU A 49 -4.37 -17.46 10.66
C GLU A 49 -4.65 -16.41 11.74
N ALA A 50 -3.97 -15.26 11.70
CA ALA A 50 -4.12 -14.20 12.69
C ALA A 50 -5.53 -13.60 12.73
N LEU A 51 -6.21 -13.55 11.57
CA LEU A 51 -7.57 -13.01 11.47
C LEU A 51 -8.66 -14.09 11.54
N GLY A 52 -8.30 -15.37 11.69
CA GLY A 52 -9.24 -16.49 11.80
C GLY A 52 -10.13 -16.66 10.56
N VAL A 53 -9.59 -16.45 9.36
CA VAL A 53 -10.34 -16.55 8.10
C VAL A 53 -9.61 -17.40 7.07
N ALA A 54 -10.31 -17.86 6.04
CA ALA A 54 -9.69 -18.61 4.94
C ALA A 54 -8.73 -17.74 4.11
N GLY A 55 -7.65 -18.33 3.61
CA GLY A 55 -6.66 -17.65 2.75
C GLY A 55 -7.29 -16.97 1.52
N GLN A 56 -8.28 -17.60 0.87
CA GLN A 56 -9.02 -16.98 -0.24
C GLN A 56 -9.73 -15.68 0.16
N THR A 57 -10.18 -15.58 1.42
CA THR A 57 -10.78 -14.34 1.93
C THR A 57 -9.73 -13.24 2.06
N ILE A 58 -8.52 -13.58 2.50
CA ILE A 58 -7.40 -12.64 2.55
C ILE A 58 -7.02 -12.17 1.16
N GLN A 59 -6.88 -13.10 0.20
CA GLN A 59 -6.60 -12.76 -1.19
C GLN A 59 -7.62 -11.75 -1.74
N ARG A 60 -8.92 -12.02 -1.60
CA ARG A 60 -9.98 -11.09 -2.03
C ARG A 60 -9.91 -9.73 -1.34
N ARG A 61 -9.57 -9.69 -0.05
CA ARG A 61 -9.42 -8.41 0.69
C ARG A 61 -8.23 -7.60 0.17
N ILE A 62 -7.10 -8.25 -0.14
CA ILE A 62 -5.92 -7.61 -0.70
C ILE A 62 -6.19 -7.10 -2.11
N GLU A 63 -6.83 -7.90 -2.97
CA GLU A 63 -7.22 -7.49 -4.32
C GLU A 63 -8.18 -6.30 -4.29
N TYR A 64 -9.18 -6.31 -3.40
CA TYR A 64 -10.07 -5.18 -3.22
C TYR A 64 -9.30 -3.92 -2.82
N ALA A 65 -8.41 -4.02 -1.83
CA ALA A 65 -7.60 -2.90 -1.39
C ALA A 65 -6.68 -2.39 -2.50
N ARG A 66 -6.10 -3.27 -3.30
CA ARG A 66 -5.30 -2.92 -4.47
C ARG A 66 -6.11 -2.09 -5.47
N THR A 67 -7.32 -2.51 -5.79
CA THR A 67 -8.20 -1.75 -6.69
C THR A 67 -8.54 -0.37 -6.12
N LYS A 68 -8.80 -0.27 -4.80
CA LYS A 68 -9.04 1.03 -4.16
C LYS A 68 -7.79 1.92 -4.14
N ALA A 69 -6.61 1.33 -4.01
CA ALA A 69 -5.36 2.07 -4.10
C ALA A 69 -5.17 2.66 -5.51
N ILE A 70 -5.49 1.92 -6.58
CA ILE A 70 -5.44 2.44 -7.96
C ILE A 70 -6.37 3.64 -8.13
N MET A 71 -7.60 3.57 -7.61
CA MET A 71 -8.56 4.68 -7.73
C MET A 71 -8.07 5.96 -7.04
N VAL A 72 -7.29 5.82 -5.96
CA VAL A 72 -6.88 6.96 -5.11
C VAL A 72 -5.49 7.49 -5.48
N PHE A 73 -4.56 6.60 -5.82
CA PHE A 73 -3.15 6.93 -6.05
C PHE A 73 -2.71 6.74 -7.51
N GLY A 74 -3.56 6.16 -8.38
CA GLY A 74 -3.21 5.81 -9.76
C GLY A 74 -2.54 4.44 -9.89
N GLU A 75 -2.45 3.93 -11.12
CA GLU A 75 -1.82 2.62 -11.41
C GLU A 75 -0.31 2.60 -11.09
N GLU A 76 0.36 3.75 -11.23
CA GLU A 76 1.80 3.91 -10.99
C GLU A 76 2.18 3.66 -9.52
N ALA A 77 1.24 3.79 -8.58
CA ALA A 77 1.46 3.52 -7.16
C ALA A 77 1.64 2.03 -6.82
N LEU A 78 1.31 1.12 -7.75
CA LEU A 78 1.39 -0.33 -7.56
C LEU A 78 2.59 -0.98 -8.23
N ASP A 79 3.33 -0.24 -9.07
CA ASP A 79 4.59 -0.72 -9.63
C ASP A 79 5.62 -0.67 -8.48
N GLY A 80 5.81 -1.81 -7.81
CA GLY A 80 6.55 -2.00 -6.54
C GLY A 80 8.03 -1.63 -6.57
N ARG A 81 8.45 -0.67 -7.39
CA ARG A 81 9.80 -0.12 -7.49
C ARG A 81 10.05 1.02 -6.51
N SER A 82 9.04 1.49 -5.79
CA SER A 82 9.18 2.53 -4.77
C SER A 82 8.23 2.26 -3.62
N ASN A 83 8.71 1.59 -2.56
CA ASN A 83 8.05 1.68 -1.27
C ASN A 83 8.25 3.13 -0.77
N PRO A 84 7.19 3.96 -0.64
CA PRO A 84 7.34 5.35 -0.22
C PRO A 84 7.99 5.45 1.17
N ARG A 85 7.73 4.47 2.06
CA ARG A 85 8.36 4.39 3.39
C ARG A 85 9.89 4.27 3.31
N ASP A 86 10.45 3.62 2.30
CA ASP A 86 11.90 3.47 2.14
C ASP A 86 12.58 4.79 1.74
N LYS A 87 11.84 5.72 1.10
CA LYS A 87 12.34 7.06 0.79
C LYS A 87 12.33 7.96 2.02
N TYR A 88 11.30 7.90 2.86
CA TYR A 88 11.20 8.74 4.07
C TYR A 88 12.16 8.31 5.20
N GLN A 89 12.41 7.00 5.40
CA GLN A 89 13.37 6.55 6.43
C GLN A 89 14.83 6.93 6.14
N LYS A 90 15.17 7.28 4.89
CA LYS A 90 16.53 7.74 4.54
C LYS A 90 16.76 9.24 4.83
N GLN A 91 15.70 10.02 5.02
CA GLN A 91 15.82 11.45 5.32
C GLN A 91 16.16 11.72 6.78
N GLU A 92 15.69 10.89 7.73
CA GLU A 92 15.91 11.11 9.18
C GLU A 92 17.28 10.64 9.71
N ARG A 93 18.14 10.06 8.86
CA ARG A 93 19.49 9.61 9.24
C ARG A 93 20.62 10.54 8.76
N ARG A 94 20.34 11.82 8.49
CA ARG A 94 21.33 12.81 8.07
C ARG A 94 21.31 14.05 8.94
#